data_AF-A0A1V6K6M6-F1
#
_entry.id   AF-A0A1V6K6M6-F1
#
_cell.length_a   1.000
_cell.length_b   1.000
_cell.length_c   1.000
_cell.angle_alpha   90.00
_cell.angle_beta   90.00
_cell.angle_gamma   90.00
#
_symmetry.space_group_name_H-M   'P 1'
#
loop_
_entity.id
_entity.type
_entity.pdbx_description
1 polymer ?
#
loop_
_entity_poly.entity_id
_entity_poly.type
_entity_poly.pdbx_seq_one_letter_code
_entity_poly.pdbx_strand_id
1 'polypeptide(L)' 'MKVYTVDATTIALEELGVPITNTTLMGAFAAATGEIGLEPLKHALQRRFSGSMAEKNIRAAERAYNLIGGAA' A
#
# COMPACT_ATOMS: atom_id res chain seq x y z
N MET A 1 8.75 -21.39 -4.03
CA MET A 1 7.97 -20.17 -4.34
C MET A 1 7.42 -19.65 -3.02
N LYS A 2 7.71 -18.39 -2.65
CA LYS A 2 7.10 -17.76 -1.47
C LYS A 2 5.77 -17.13 -1.89
N VAL A 3 4.73 -17.30 -1.08
CA VAL A 3 3.40 -16.75 -1.34
C VAL A 3 3.04 -15.81 -0.19
N TYR A 4 2.61 -14.61 -0.55
CA TYR A 4 2.17 -13.58 0.37
C TYR A 4 0.72 -13.23 0.05
N THR A 5 -0.11 -13.05 1.08
CA THR A 5 -1.54 -12.75 0.92
C THR A 5 -1.91 -11.52 1.73
N VAL A 6 -2.75 -10.66 1.18
CA VAL A 6 -3.28 -9.48 1.85
C VAL A 6 -4.74 -9.29 1.41
N ASP A 7 -5.62 -8.98 2.36
CA ASP A 7 -6.99 -8.56 2.03
C ASP A 7 -6.99 -7.09 1.59
N ALA A 8 -6.65 -6.89 0.32
CA ALA A 8 -6.51 -5.56 -0.23
C ALA A 8 -7.85 -4.82 -0.34
N THR A 9 -8.96 -5.55 -0.50
CA THR A 9 -10.31 -4.98 -0.62
C THR A 9 -10.73 -4.36 0.70
N THR A 10 -10.58 -5.08 1.82
CA THR A 10 -10.92 -4.56 3.15
C THR A 10 -10.08 -3.33 3.49
N ILE A 11 -8.76 -3.39 3.24
CA ILE A 11 -7.88 -2.22 3.47
C ILE A 11 -8.32 -1.04 2.61
N ALA A 12 -8.66 -1.26 1.33
CA ALA A 12 -9.09 -0.20 0.44
C ALA A 12 -10.39 0.46 0.92
N LEU A 13 -11.37 -0.35 1.36
CA LEU A 13 -12.62 0.14 1.92
C LEU A 13 -12.40 0.95 3.21
N GLU A 14 -11.55 0.49 4.11
CA GLU A 14 -11.30 1.15 5.39
C GLU A 14 -10.48 2.45 5.24
N GLU A 15 -9.45 2.47 4.38
CA GLU A 15 -8.58 3.63 4.24
C GLU A 15 -9.09 4.64 3.21
N LEU A 16 -9.61 4.18 2.07
CA LEU A 16 -10.06 5.05 0.98
C LEU A 16 -11.57 5.32 1.01
N GLY A 17 -12.36 4.33 1.43
CA GLY A 17 -13.83 4.33 1.34
C GLY A 17 -14.38 3.69 0.06
N VAL A 18 -13.50 3.18 -0.81
CA VAL A 18 -13.86 2.56 -2.10
C VAL A 18 -12.99 1.32 -2.33
N PRO A 19 -13.48 0.27 -3.02
CA PRO A 19 -12.74 -0.98 -3.21
C PRO A 19 -11.70 -0.89 -4.34
N ILE A 20 -10.87 0.16 -4.34
CA ILE A 20 -9.77 0.35 -5.31
C ILE A 20 -8.47 -0.06 -4.64
N THR A 21 -7.92 -1.20 -5.04
CA THR A 21 -6.86 -1.91 -4.30
C THR A 21 -5.43 -1.63 -4.79
N ASN A 22 -5.26 -0.80 -5.82
CA ASN A 22 -3.98 -0.62 -6.50
C ASN A 22 -2.85 -0.16 -5.57
N THR A 23 -3.06 0.87 -4.76
CA THR A 23 -2.02 1.41 -3.86
C THR A 23 -1.74 0.49 -2.68
N THR A 24 -2.76 -0.20 -2.18
CA THR A 24 -2.61 -1.30 -1.22
C THR A 24 -1.71 -2.41 -1.78
N LEU A 25 -1.95 -2.86 -3.00
CA LEU A 25 -1.14 -3.89 -3.66
C LEU A 25 0.30 -3.41 -3.95
N MET A 26 0.51 -2.12 -4.26
CA MET A 26 1.86 -1.55 -4.39
C MET A 26 2.64 -1.63 -3.07
N GLY A 27 2.00 -1.32 -1.95
CA GLY A 27 2.60 -1.44 -0.62
C GLY A 27 2.99 -2.89 -0.28
N ALA A 28 2.07 -3.83 -0.54
CA ALA A 28 2.35 -5.25 -0.35
C ALA A 28 3.50 -5.75 -1.24
N PHE A 29 3.51 -5.35 -2.52
CA PHE A 29 4.58 -5.69 -3.45
C PHE A 29 5.94 -5.15 -3.00
N ALA A 30 5.99 -3.89 -2.58
CA ALA A 30 7.20 -3.25 -2.09
C ALA A 30 7.79 -4.01 -0.89
N ALA A 31 6.95 -4.39 0.09
CA ALA A 31 7.39 -5.18 1.25
C ALA A 31 7.81 -6.61 0.89
N ALA A 32 7.06 -7.29 0.02
CA ALA A 32 7.34 -8.68 -0.35
C ALA A 32 8.64 -8.84 -1.16
N THR A 33 9.00 -7.83 -1.95
CA THR A 33 10.11 -7.91 -2.89
C THR A 33 11.36 -7.15 -2.44
N GLY A 34 11.20 -6.05 -1.69
CA GLY A 34 12.30 -5.15 -1.34
C GLY A 34 12.80 -4.29 -2.51
N GLU A 35 12.20 -4.40 -3.70
CA GLU A 35 12.60 -3.66 -4.91
C GLU A 35 12.23 -2.17 -4.84
N ILE A 36 11.27 -1.82 -3.98
CA ILE A 36 10.79 -0.45 -3.79
C ILE A 36 10.78 -0.15 -2.29
N GLY A 37 11.49 0.91 -1.88
CA GLY A 37 11.41 1.40 -0.50
C GLY A 37 10.08 2.09 -0.21
N LEU A 38 9.62 1.99 1.05
CA LEU A 38 8.37 2.62 1.48
C LEU A 38 8.35 4.14 1.30
N GLU A 39 9.42 4.85 1.68
CA GLU A 39 9.48 6.31 1.56
C GLU A 39 9.45 6.81 0.09
N PRO A 40 10.23 6.24 -0.85
CA PRO A 40 10.07 6.51 -2.28
C PRO A 40 8.64 6.26 -2.80
N LEU A 41 7.99 5.18 -2.36
CA LEU A 41 6.60 4.88 -2.71
C LEU A 41 5.65 5.98 -2.21
N LYS A 42 5.76 6.39 -0.94
CA LYS A 42 4.97 7.49 -0.36
C LYS A 42 5.15 8.78 -1.15
N HIS A 43 6.39 9.14 -1.50
CA HIS A 43 6.67 10.31 -2.32
C HIS A 43 6.03 10.23 -3.72
N ALA A 44 6.05 9.07 -4.37
CA ALA A 44 5.40 8.89 -5.67
C ALA A 44 3.87 9.05 -5.57
N LEU A 45 3.26 8.49 -4.52
CA LEU A 45 1.82 8.64 -4.25
C LEU A 45 1.45 10.09 -3.95
N GLN A 46 2.27 10.79 -3.16
CA GLN A 46 2.08 12.21 -2.85
C GLN A 46 2.16 13.10 -4.10
N ARG A 47 2.99 12.74 -5.09
CA ARG A 47 3.06 13.45 -6.37
C ARG A 47 1.91 13.11 -7.31
N ARG A 48 1.38 11.88 -7.23
CA ARG A 48 0.33 11.37 -8.13
C ARG A 48 -1.08 11.83 -7.74
N PHE A 49 -1.34 11.96 -6.45
CA PHE A 49 -2.65 12.32 -5.88
C PHE A 49 -2.55 13.66 -5.14
N SER A 50 -3.69 14.30 -4.90
CA SER A 50 -3.74 15.60 -4.22
C SER A 50 -4.61 15.55 -2.96
N GLY A 51 -4.27 16.40 -1.98
CA GLY A 51 -5.02 16.55 -0.73
C GLY A 51 -5.25 15.23 0.01
N SER A 52 -6.46 15.04 0.54
CA SER A 52 -6.84 13.85 1.32
C SER A 52 -6.74 12.55 0.54
N MET A 53 -6.80 12.58 -0.79
CA MET A 53 -6.61 11.38 -1.61
C MET A 53 -5.17 10.88 -1.56
N ALA A 54 -4.17 11.77 -1.50
CA ALA A 54 -2.78 11.38 -1.34
C ALA A 54 -2.56 10.66 -0.01
N GLU A 55 -3.02 11.26 1.08
CA GLU A 55 -2.91 10.69 2.43
C GLU A 55 -3.60 9.32 2.54
N LYS A 56 -4.81 9.19 2.01
CA LYS A 56 -5.55 7.91 2.01
C LYS A 56 -4.82 6.82 1.24
N ASN A 57 -4.30 7.14 0.05
CA ASN A 57 -3.53 6.19 -0.75
C ASN A 57 -2.21 5.79 -0.08
N ILE A 58 -1.54 6.75 0.58
CA ILE A 58 -0.34 6.49 1.36
C ILE A 58 -0.62 5.55 2.53
N ARG A 59 -1.67 5.80 3.32
CA ARG A 59 -2.06 4.92 4.43
C ARG A 59 -2.41 3.52 3.95
N ALA A 60 -3.14 3.38 2.84
CA ALA A 60 -3.47 2.09 2.27
C ALA A 60 -2.22 1.30 1.84
N ALA A 61 -1.26 1.95 1.19
CA ALA A 61 0.01 1.35 0.81
C ALA A 61 0.86 0.99 2.04
N GLU A 62 1.01 1.91 2.99
CA GLU A 62 1.81 1.70 4.21
C GLU A 62 1.24 0.58 5.09
N ARG A 63 -0.09 0.52 5.24
CA ARG A 63 -0.73 -0.55 5.99
C ARG A 63 -0.45 -1.92 5.37
N ALA A 64 -0.55 -2.06 4.05
CA ALA A 64 -0.21 -3.30 3.37
C ALA A 64 1.28 -3.64 3.45
N TYR A 65 2.15 -2.62 3.33
CA TYR A 65 3.60 -2.79 3.50
C TYR A 65 3.92 -3.36 4.88
N ASN A 66 3.32 -2.83 5.94
CA ASN A 66 3.56 -3.27 7.32
C ASN A 66 3.02 -4.68 7.59
N LEU A 67 1.87 -5.04 7.03
CA LEU A 67 1.30 -6.40 7.17
C LEU A 67 2.20 -7.47 6.54
N ILE A 68 2.85 -7.15 5.43
CA ILE A 68 3.76 -8.07 4.72
C ILE A 68 5.17 -8.03 5.31
N GLY A 69 5.69 -6.83 5.58
CA GLY A 69 7.04 -6.62 6.12
C GLY A 69 7.21 -7.09 7.56
N GLY A 70 6.12 -7.13 8.35
CA GLY A 70 6.10 -7.77 9.67
C GLY A 70 5.99 -9.30 9.63
N ALA A 71 5.81 -9.89 8.44
CA ALA A 71 5.73 -11.34 8.22
C ALA A 71 7.01 -11.93 7.60
N ALA A 72 8.10 -11.14 7.54
CA ALA A 72 9.41 -11.55 7.04
C ALA A 72 10.36 -11.97 8.18
#